data_AF-A0A660WTM7-F1
#
_entry.id   AF-A0A660WTM7-F1
#
_cell.length_a   1.000
_cell.length_b   1.000
_cell.length_c   1.000
_cell.angle_alpha   90.00
_cell.angle_beta   90.00
_cell.angle_gamma   90.00
#
_symmetry.space_group_name_H-M   'P 1'
#
loop_
_entity.id
_entity.type
_entity.pdbx_description
1 polymer ?
#
loop_
_entity_poly.entity_id
_entity_poly.type
_entity_poly.pdbx_seq_one_letter_code
_entity_poly.pdbx_strand_id
1 'polypeptide(L)'
;MIERIVHEIRRSFIYYKEQSEGGRVGAIFFIGGASQIKGLVSTLSGEIGDHCQLFNPFQEMDIVLEKGQFEDIVSQGGSLFSSAAALSLGAALAEKKRAIINFLPLELKIKEQIARREFVMVIVGICLIFLLGVAWFNFFIKNKMLKDKLSVVNYQIDRIRYAVKTQEELNQQIEKINQKSALINQMLKQRLDISAILKELASLIPPEILVEEFRMGQVKSTISQVGGEMSQEMHPAPDFEMSASGRSEGDAVPRQKKYRMQIKASIFADYERATEVVEQFRRVLEDRGYFKNIKIKPPELEKISPLGANVQGFSLTPVKLRKFSLEAELVGGE
;
A
#
# COMPACT_ATOMS: atom_id res chain seq x y z
N MET A 1 -49.54 -66.78 -73.25
CA MET A 1 -48.70 -65.74 -72.61
C MET A 1 -47.59 -66.36 -71.79
N ILE A 2 -47.93 -67.24 -70.82
CA ILE A 2 -46.93 -67.98 -70.02
C ILE A 2 -45.92 -68.70 -70.93
N GLU A 3 -46.34 -69.30 -72.05
CA GLU A 3 -45.41 -69.98 -72.97
C GLU A 3 -44.29 -69.06 -73.50
N ARG A 4 -44.57 -67.76 -73.71
CA ARG A 4 -43.56 -66.79 -74.15
C ARG A 4 -42.53 -66.52 -73.05
N ILE A 5 -42.96 -66.51 -71.79
CA ILE A 5 -42.06 -66.37 -70.62
C ILE A 5 -41.21 -67.64 -70.48
N VAL A 6 -41.81 -68.83 -70.61
CA VAL A 6 -41.10 -70.12 -70.61
C VAL A 6 -40.06 -70.17 -71.73
N HIS A 7 -40.42 -69.78 -72.96
CA HIS A 7 -39.50 -69.78 -74.09
C HIS A 7 -38.34 -68.79 -73.91
N GLU A 8 -38.59 -67.58 -73.39
CA GLU A 8 -37.53 -66.60 -73.16
C GLU A 8 -36.58 -67.03 -72.03
N ILE A 9 -37.12 -67.57 -70.92
CA ILE A 9 -36.32 -68.15 -69.83
C ILE A 9 -35.48 -69.34 -70.33
N ARG A 10 -36.07 -70.24 -71.15
CA ARG A 10 -35.35 -71.35 -71.79
C ARG A 10 -34.22 -70.85 -72.69
N ARG A 11 -34.42 -69.75 -73.43
CA ARG A 11 -33.36 -69.09 -74.22
C ARG A 11 -32.26 -68.51 -73.33
N SER A 12 -32.61 -67.85 -72.22
CA SER A 12 -31.62 -67.34 -71.24
C SER A 12 -30.77 -68.46 -70.63
N PHE A 13 -31.35 -69.63 -70.35
CA PHE A 13 -30.60 -70.78 -69.84
C PHE A 13 -29.70 -71.45 -70.89
N ILE A 14 -30.10 -71.47 -72.18
CA ILE A 14 -29.22 -71.92 -73.27
C ILE A 14 -28.00 -70.99 -73.37
N TYR A 15 -28.23 -69.67 -73.43
CA TYR A 15 -27.16 -68.68 -73.47
C TYR A 15 -26.24 -68.75 -72.24
N TYR A 16 -26.80 -68.90 -71.03
CA TYR A 16 -26.01 -69.10 -69.82
C TYR A 16 -25.15 -70.37 -69.88
N LYS A 17 -25.69 -71.50 -70.36
CA LYS A 17 -24.96 -72.76 -70.50
C LYS A 17 -23.79 -72.65 -71.49
N GLU A 18 -23.99 -71.94 -72.61
CA GLU A 18 -22.93 -71.65 -73.59
C GLU A 18 -21.84 -70.76 -72.97
N GLN A 19 -22.25 -69.70 -72.25
CA GLN A 19 -21.34 -68.75 -71.60
C GLN A 19 -20.60 -69.31 -70.37
N SER A 20 -21.08 -70.41 -69.78
CA SER A 20 -20.53 -71.07 -68.58
C SER A 20 -19.88 -72.44 -68.86
N GLU A 21 -19.40 -72.65 -70.09
CA GLU A 21 -18.65 -73.85 -70.51
C GLU A 21 -19.40 -75.18 -70.23
N GLY A 22 -20.74 -75.15 -70.33
CA GLY A 22 -21.60 -76.30 -70.07
C GLY A 22 -22.15 -76.42 -68.64
N GLY A 23 -21.99 -75.38 -67.81
CA GLY A 23 -22.54 -75.27 -66.46
C GLY A 23 -24.04 -75.62 -66.38
N ARG A 24 -24.44 -76.30 -65.30
CA ARG A 24 -25.82 -76.71 -65.04
C ARG A 24 -26.44 -75.87 -63.92
N VAL A 25 -27.65 -75.38 -64.13
CA VAL A 25 -28.45 -74.70 -63.10
C VAL A 25 -28.98 -75.75 -62.12
N GLY A 26 -28.59 -75.65 -60.85
CA GLY A 26 -29.01 -76.60 -59.80
C GLY A 26 -30.37 -76.28 -59.17
N ALA A 27 -30.73 -74.99 -59.08
CA ALA A 27 -32.02 -74.52 -58.56
C ALA A 27 -32.39 -73.17 -59.18
N ILE A 28 -33.70 -72.90 -59.28
CA ILE A 28 -34.27 -71.70 -59.89
C ILE A 28 -35.19 -71.03 -58.86
N PHE A 29 -34.78 -69.84 -58.40
CA PHE A 29 -35.47 -69.05 -57.40
C PHE A 29 -36.21 -67.87 -58.07
N PHE A 30 -37.53 -67.82 -57.92
CA PHE A 30 -38.35 -66.75 -58.46
C PHE A 30 -38.55 -65.63 -57.44
N ILE A 31 -38.24 -64.39 -57.84
CA ILE A 31 -38.32 -63.17 -57.03
C ILE A 31 -39.17 -62.08 -57.72
N GLY A 32 -39.70 -61.13 -56.95
CA GLY A 32 -40.47 -59.98 -57.45
C GLY A 32 -41.91 -60.33 -57.88
N GLY A 33 -42.77 -59.33 -58.03
CA GLY A 33 -44.23 -59.54 -58.22
C GLY A 33 -44.62 -60.40 -59.43
N ALA A 34 -43.83 -60.42 -60.50
CA ALA A 34 -44.09 -61.28 -61.66
C ALA A 34 -44.02 -62.79 -61.35
N SER A 35 -43.31 -63.18 -60.28
CA SER A 35 -43.28 -64.58 -59.82
C SER A 35 -44.62 -65.09 -59.28
N GLN A 36 -45.50 -64.19 -58.83
CA GLN A 36 -46.81 -64.52 -58.26
C GLN A 36 -47.90 -64.74 -59.32
N ILE A 37 -47.56 -64.71 -60.62
CA ILE A 37 -48.51 -65.04 -61.70
C ILE A 37 -48.97 -66.49 -61.52
N LYS A 38 -50.28 -66.68 -61.30
CA LYS A 38 -50.89 -67.98 -61.01
C LYS A 38 -50.52 -69.02 -62.08
N GLY A 39 -49.90 -70.11 -61.65
CA GLY A 39 -49.46 -71.22 -62.51
C GLY A 39 -48.09 -71.03 -63.17
N LEU A 40 -47.47 -69.85 -63.11
CA LEU A 40 -46.19 -69.59 -63.80
C LEU A 40 -45.07 -70.53 -63.31
N VAL A 41 -44.87 -70.60 -61.98
CA VAL A 41 -43.82 -71.44 -61.39
C VAL A 41 -44.05 -72.92 -61.69
N SER A 42 -45.29 -73.43 -61.55
CA SER A 42 -45.61 -74.84 -61.80
C SER A 42 -45.50 -75.23 -63.28
N THR A 43 -45.85 -74.35 -64.22
CA THR A 43 -45.59 -74.58 -65.65
C THR A 43 -44.09 -74.57 -65.96
N LEU A 44 -43.30 -73.70 -65.30
CA LEU A 44 -41.85 -73.69 -65.43
C LEU A 44 -41.19 -74.94 -64.82
N SER A 45 -41.70 -75.48 -63.71
CA SER A 45 -41.26 -76.76 -63.15
C SER A 45 -41.40 -77.88 -64.19
N GLY A 46 -42.57 -78.02 -64.82
CA GLY A 46 -42.81 -79.07 -65.82
C GLY A 46 -42.02 -78.90 -67.13
N GLU A 47 -41.70 -77.67 -67.53
CA GLU A 47 -40.98 -77.39 -68.78
C GLU A 47 -39.45 -77.30 -68.62
N ILE A 48 -38.92 -77.04 -67.42
CA ILE A 48 -37.48 -76.76 -67.20
C ILE A 48 -36.87 -77.67 -66.13
N GLY A 49 -37.67 -78.18 -65.17
CA GLY A 49 -37.25 -79.13 -64.14
C GLY A 49 -37.74 -78.73 -62.74
N ASP A 50 -37.91 -79.74 -61.87
CA ASP A 50 -38.61 -79.64 -60.58
C ASP A 50 -37.94 -78.73 -59.54
N HIS A 51 -36.74 -78.21 -59.80
CA HIS A 51 -36.01 -77.30 -58.90
C HIS A 51 -36.43 -75.82 -59.05
N CYS A 52 -37.68 -75.57 -59.44
CA CYS A 52 -38.29 -74.25 -59.58
C CYS A 52 -39.11 -73.89 -58.33
N GLN A 53 -38.66 -72.89 -57.56
CA GLN A 53 -39.36 -72.46 -56.33
C GLN A 53 -39.53 -70.94 -56.21
N LEU A 54 -40.65 -70.52 -55.61
CA LEU A 54 -40.86 -69.15 -55.18
C LEU A 54 -39.92 -68.87 -53.98
N PHE A 55 -39.12 -67.81 -54.05
CA PHE A 55 -38.25 -67.44 -52.94
C PHE A 55 -39.02 -66.61 -51.90
N ASN A 56 -38.88 -66.96 -50.62
CA ASN A 56 -39.37 -66.12 -49.53
C ASN A 56 -38.19 -65.81 -48.58
N PRO A 57 -37.71 -64.55 -48.51
CA PRO A 57 -36.60 -64.19 -47.62
C PRO A 57 -36.94 -64.38 -46.14
N PHE A 58 -38.22 -64.40 -45.77
CA PHE A 58 -38.70 -64.44 -44.40
C PHE A 58 -38.92 -65.86 -43.84
N GLN A 59 -38.73 -66.90 -44.67
CA GLN A 59 -39.11 -68.29 -44.33
C GLN A 59 -38.36 -68.87 -43.10
N GLU A 60 -37.16 -68.37 -42.82
CA GLU A 60 -36.30 -68.80 -41.70
C GLU A 60 -36.07 -67.67 -40.67
N MET A 61 -36.96 -66.68 -40.61
CA MET A 61 -36.86 -65.56 -39.66
C MET A 61 -37.89 -65.64 -38.53
N ASP A 62 -37.45 -65.48 -37.28
CA ASP A 62 -38.31 -65.26 -36.11
C ASP A 62 -38.90 -63.82 -36.13
N ILE A 63 -39.94 -63.60 -36.95
CA ILE A 63 -40.57 -62.28 -37.10
C ILE A 63 -41.67 -62.09 -36.05
N VAL A 64 -41.41 -61.23 -35.07
CA VAL A 64 -42.43 -60.76 -34.13
C VAL A 64 -43.31 -59.70 -34.81
N LEU A 65 -44.43 -60.11 -35.39
CA LEU A 65 -45.45 -59.24 -35.95
C LEU A 65 -46.44 -58.76 -34.85
N GLU A 66 -46.87 -57.51 -34.93
CA GLU A 66 -48.05 -57.06 -34.19
C GLU A 66 -49.32 -57.67 -34.83
N LYS A 67 -50.23 -58.17 -33.98
CA LYS A 67 -51.39 -58.95 -34.44
C LYS A 67 -52.24 -58.19 -35.46
N GLY A 68 -52.42 -58.79 -36.64
CA GLY A 68 -53.23 -58.23 -37.72
C GLY A 68 -52.49 -57.30 -38.69
N GLN A 69 -51.16 -57.16 -38.59
CA GLN A 69 -50.36 -56.44 -39.59
C GLN A 69 -49.35 -57.36 -40.28
N PHE A 70 -49.24 -57.24 -41.61
CA PHE A 70 -48.23 -57.87 -42.48
C PHE A 70 -48.15 -59.41 -42.53
N GLU A 71 -49.02 -60.16 -41.84
CA GLU A 71 -49.00 -61.63 -41.81
C GLU A 71 -49.17 -62.28 -43.21
N ASP A 72 -50.11 -61.78 -44.03
CA ASP A 72 -50.24 -62.18 -45.45
C ASP A 72 -49.02 -61.80 -46.30
N ILE A 73 -48.35 -60.69 -45.97
CA ILE A 73 -47.19 -60.17 -46.70
C ILE A 73 -45.93 -60.99 -46.41
N VAL A 74 -45.77 -61.47 -45.17
CA VAL A 74 -44.69 -62.39 -44.78
C VAL A 74 -44.91 -63.79 -45.35
N SER A 75 -46.15 -64.30 -45.31
CA SER A 75 -46.48 -65.67 -45.73
C SER A 75 -46.62 -65.84 -47.25
N GLN A 76 -47.32 -64.95 -47.94
CA GLN A 76 -47.62 -65.05 -49.39
C GLN A 76 -46.89 -63.98 -50.22
N GLY A 77 -46.57 -62.83 -49.61
CA GLY A 77 -45.93 -61.69 -50.27
C GLY A 77 -44.41 -61.74 -50.39
N GLY A 78 -43.71 -62.62 -49.65
CA GLY A 78 -42.26 -62.53 -49.40
C GLY A 78 -41.38 -62.32 -50.63
N SER A 79 -41.66 -63.03 -51.73
CA SER A 79 -40.95 -62.90 -53.01
C SER A 79 -40.87 -61.45 -53.54
N LEU A 80 -41.96 -60.67 -53.38
CA LEU A 80 -42.03 -59.28 -53.81
C LEU A 80 -41.00 -58.40 -53.08
N PHE A 81 -40.72 -58.71 -51.82
CA PHE A 81 -39.86 -57.92 -50.94
C PHE A 81 -38.40 -58.40 -50.91
N SER A 82 -38.03 -59.42 -51.69
CA SER A 82 -36.66 -59.96 -51.78
C SER A 82 -35.59 -58.88 -51.94
N SER A 83 -35.80 -57.91 -52.83
CA SER A 83 -34.85 -56.81 -53.07
C SER A 83 -34.77 -55.83 -51.89
N ALA A 84 -35.88 -55.59 -51.18
CA ALA A 84 -35.90 -54.73 -49.99
C ALA A 84 -35.20 -55.41 -48.81
N ALA A 85 -35.43 -56.72 -48.61
CA ALA A 85 -34.73 -57.53 -47.61
C ALA A 85 -33.22 -57.61 -47.89
N ALA A 86 -32.80 -57.73 -49.17
CA ALA A 86 -31.39 -57.68 -49.55
C ALA A 86 -30.75 -56.31 -49.25
N LEU A 87 -31.47 -55.20 -49.47
CA LEU A 87 -30.99 -53.86 -49.16
C LEU A 87 -30.90 -53.57 -47.66
N SER A 88 -31.88 -54.00 -46.85
CA SER A 88 -31.83 -53.83 -45.39
C SER A 88 -30.73 -54.69 -44.75
N LEU A 89 -30.54 -55.93 -45.24
CA LEU A 89 -29.40 -56.76 -44.88
C LEU A 89 -28.07 -56.10 -45.29
N GLY A 90 -28.01 -55.48 -46.48
CA GLY A 90 -26.88 -54.69 -46.94
C GLY A 90 -26.53 -53.54 -45.99
N ALA A 91 -27.52 -52.80 -45.47
CA ALA A 91 -27.29 -51.76 -44.47
C ALA A 91 -26.72 -52.34 -43.17
N ALA A 92 -27.31 -53.41 -42.62
CA ALA A 92 -26.86 -54.05 -41.38
C ALA A 92 -25.46 -54.71 -41.49
N LEU A 93 -25.03 -55.12 -42.70
CA LEU A 93 -23.69 -55.66 -42.94
C LEU A 93 -22.63 -54.57 -43.20
N ALA A 94 -23.04 -53.34 -43.54
CA ALA A 94 -22.11 -52.23 -43.78
C ALA A 94 -21.38 -51.82 -42.48
N GLU A 95 -22.10 -51.81 -41.35
CA GLU A 95 -21.53 -51.62 -40.01
C GLU A 95 -20.45 -52.66 -39.67
N LYS A 96 -20.65 -53.90 -40.15
CA LYS A 96 -19.75 -55.05 -39.91
C LYS A 96 -18.55 -55.12 -40.87
N LYS A 97 -18.23 -54.00 -41.53
CA LYS A 97 -17.06 -53.81 -42.43
C LYS A 97 -16.94 -54.86 -43.55
N ARG A 98 -18.04 -55.46 -43.99
CA ARG A 98 -18.03 -56.37 -45.15
C ARG A 98 -17.93 -55.55 -46.44
N ALA A 99 -17.44 -56.19 -47.51
CA ALA A 99 -17.21 -55.56 -48.82
C ALA A 99 -18.55 -55.24 -49.54
N ILE A 100 -19.19 -54.13 -49.13
CA ILE A 100 -20.44 -53.63 -49.71
C ILE A 100 -20.13 -52.47 -50.65
N ILE A 101 -20.62 -52.58 -51.88
CA ILE A 101 -20.45 -51.56 -52.92
C ILE A 101 -21.36 -50.37 -52.59
N ASN A 102 -20.83 -49.39 -51.89
CA ASN A 102 -21.56 -48.22 -51.41
C ASN A 102 -21.33 -47.02 -52.35
N PHE A 103 -22.24 -46.85 -53.31
CA PHE A 103 -22.25 -45.78 -54.31
C PHE A 103 -22.53 -44.36 -53.77
N LEU A 104 -22.75 -44.17 -52.47
CA LEU A 104 -22.99 -42.85 -51.90
C LEU A 104 -21.72 -41.97 -52.04
N PRO A 105 -21.78 -40.79 -52.69
CA PRO A 105 -20.63 -39.92 -52.90
C PRO A 105 -19.87 -39.57 -51.60
N LEU A 106 -18.55 -39.44 -51.70
CA LEU A 106 -17.68 -39.13 -50.56
C LEU A 106 -18.01 -37.75 -49.98
N GLU A 107 -18.45 -36.83 -50.81
CA GLU A 107 -18.89 -35.47 -50.49
C GLU A 107 -20.03 -35.45 -49.46
N LEU A 108 -20.91 -36.47 -49.47
CA LEU A 108 -22.00 -36.61 -48.49
C LEU A 108 -21.50 -37.24 -47.19
N LYS A 109 -20.61 -38.24 -47.28
CA LYS A 109 -19.97 -38.88 -46.11
C LYS A 109 -19.08 -37.90 -45.33
N ILE A 110 -18.39 -37.01 -46.04
CA ILE A 110 -17.53 -35.96 -45.48
C ILE A 110 -18.37 -34.91 -44.73
N LYS A 111 -19.54 -34.50 -45.25
CA LYS A 111 -20.42 -33.54 -44.56
C LYS A 111 -20.85 -34.01 -43.18
N GLU A 112 -21.22 -35.27 -43.01
CA GLU A 112 -21.60 -35.81 -41.69
C GLU A 112 -20.42 -35.80 -40.71
N GLN A 113 -19.21 -36.16 -41.17
CA GLN A 113 -18.00 -36.13 -40.35
C GLN A 113 -17.57 -34.70 -39.98
N ILE A 114 -17.72 -33.73 -40.89
CA ILE A 114 -17.48 -32.30 -40.62
C ILE A 114 -18.47 -31.81 -39.56
N ALA A 115 -19.78 -32.01 -39.75
CA ALA A 115 -20.79 -31.57 -38.78
C ALA A 115 -20.55 -32.18 -37.39
N ARG A 116 -20.26 -33.49 -37.32
CA ARG A 116 -19.91 -34.18 -36.06
C ARG A 116 -18.65 -33.59 -35.41
N ARG A 117 -17.63 -33.25 -36.21
CA ARG A 117 -16.39 -32.60 -35.73
C ARG A 117 -16.64 -31.17 -35.26
N GLU A 118 -17.49 -30.40 -35.93
CA GLU A 118 -17.89 -29.05 -35.53
C GLU A 118 -18.60 -29.05 -34.18
N PHE A 119 -19.59 -29.93 -33.98
CA PHE A 119 -20.24 -30.11 -32.67
C PHE A 119 -19.23 -30.47 -31.56
N VAL A 120 -18.29 -31.38 -31.82
CA VAL A 120 -17.23 -31.73 -30.86
C VAL A 120 -16.32 -30.54 -30.56
N MET A 121 -15.91 -29.75 -31.57
CA MET A 121 -15.07 -28.57 -31.37
C MET A 121 -15.80 -27.46 -30.59
N VAL A 122 -17.11 -27.27 -30.81
CA VAL A 122 -17.95 -26.36 -30.02
C VAL A 122 -18.02 -26.79 -28.55
N ILE A 123 -18.26 -28.08 -28.28
CA ILE A 123 -18.30 -28.61 -26.91
C ILE A 123 -16.94 -28.43 -26.21
N VAL A 124 -15.83 -28.78 -26.89
CA VAL A 124 -14.47 -28.58 -26.36
C VAL A 124 -14.20 -27.10 -26.09
N GLY A 125 -14.61 -26.20 -26.97
CA GLY A 125 -14.50 -24.75 -26.78
C GLY A 125 -15.26 -24.25 -25.54
N ILE A 126 -16.50 -24.70 -25.34
CA ILE A 126 -17.31 -24.38 -24.16
C ILE A 126 -16.64 -24.89 -22.88
N CYS A 127 -16.13 -26.13 -22.87
CA CYS A 127 -15.40 -26.67 -21.73
C CYS A 127 -14.11 -25.88 -21.42
N LEU A 128 -13.37 -25.45 -22.44
CA LEU A 128 -12.14 -24.67 -22.28
C LEU A 128 -12.43 -23.27 -21.72
N ILE A 129 -13.47 -22.59 -22.24
CA ILE A 129 -13.96 -21.31 -21.70
C ILE A 129 -14.43 -21.46 -20.25
N PHE A 130 -15.15 -22.53 -19.92
CA PHE A 130 -15.59 -22.80 -18.55
C PHE A 130 -14.42 -23.01 -17.58
N LEU A 131 -13.41 -23.80 -17.98
CA LEU A 131 -12.18 -24.00 -17.19
C LEU A 131 -11.41 -22.70 -16.96
N LEU A 132 -11.27 -21.86 -17.99
CA LEU A 132 -10.67 -20.53 -17.87
C LEU A 132 -11.48 -19.62 -16.94
N GLY A 133 -12.81 -19.65 -17.03
CA GLY A 133 -13.71 -18.92 -16.14
C GLY A 133 -13.55 -19.32 -14.67
N VAL A 134 -13.50 -20.63 -14.38
CA VAL A 134 -13.26 -21.15 -13.03
C VAL A 134 -11.86 -20.76 -12.51
N ALA A 135 -10.83 -20.80 -13.37
CA ALA A 135 -9.49 -20.36 -13.00
C ALA A 135 -9.43 -18.85 -12.70
N TRP A 136 -10.06 -18.01 -13.54
CA TRP A 136 -10.12 -16.56 -13.36
C TRP A 136 -10.92 -16.16 -12.12
N PHE A 137 -12.04 -16.84 -11.84
CA PHE A 137 -12.83 -16.64 -10.63
C PHE A 137 -12.05 -17.01 -9.35
N ASN A 138 -11.30 -18.12 -9.37
CA ASN A 138 -10.38 -18.49 -8.29
C ASN A 138 -9.28 -17.45 -8.08
N PHE A 139 -8.71 -16.91 -9.16
CA PHE A 139 -7.72 -15.82 -9.08
C PHE A 139 -8.33 -14.54 -8.50
N PHE A 140 -9.56 -14.18 -8.91
CA PHE A 140 -10.28 -13.01 -8.41
C PHE A 140 -10.57 -13.10 -6.90
N ILE A 141 -11.04 -14.25 -6.40
CA ILE A 141 -11.25 -14.49 -4.96
C ILE A 141 -9.93 -14.36 -4.19
N LYS A 142 -8.84 -14.99 -4.68
CA LYS A 142 -7.52 -14.91 -4.04
C LYS A 142 -6.98 -13.47 -4.01
N ASN A 143 -7.14 -12.72 -5.09
CA ASN A 143 -6.75 -11.31 -5.17
C ASN A 143 -7.56 -10.43 -4.19
N LYS A 144 -8.88 -10.64 -4.10
CA LYS A 144 -9.71 -9.93 -3.10
C LYS A 144 -9.28 -10.25 -1.67
N MET A 145 -9.15 -11.54 -1.32
CA MET A 145 -8.69 -11.97 0.01
C MET A 145 -7.29 -11.42 0.35
N LEU A 146 -6.40 -11.28 -0.64
CA LEU A 146 -5.07 -10.68 -0.45
C LEU A 146 -5.17 -9.18 -0.14
N LYS A 147 -6.06 -8.44 -0.83
CA LYS A 147 -6.35 -7.03 -0.52
C LYS A 147 -6.97 -6.86 0.87
N ASP A 148 -7.87 -7.74 1.27
CA ASP A 148 -8.50 -7.73 2.60
C ASP A 148 -7.47 -8.02 3.72
N LYS A 149 -6.45 -8.85 3.46
CA LYS A 149 -5.30 -9.03 4.36
C LYS A 149 -4.39 -7.80 4.39
N LEU A 150 -4.12 -7.18 3.25
CA LEU A 150 -3.32 -5.95 3.14
C LEU A 150 -3.96 -4.78 3.88
N SER A 151 -5.28 -4.59 3.82
CA SER A 151 -5.96 -3.51 4.56
C SER A 151 -5.90 -3.72 6.08
N VAL A 152 -6.03 -4.96 6.56
CA VAL A 152 -5.85 -5.29 7.99
C VAL A 152 -4.41 -5.03 8.46
N VAL A 153 -3.40 -5.38 7.65
CA VAL A 153 -1.99 -5.07 7.96
C VAL A 153 -1.74 -3.56 7.95
N ASN A 154 -2.28 -2.83 6.98
CA ASN A 154 -2.12 -1.37 6.91
C ASN A 154 -2.79 -0.67 8.11
N TYR A 155 -3.97 -1.14 8.56
CA TYR A 155 -4.63 -0.64 9.76
C TYR A 155 -3.81 -0.88 11.05
N GLN A 156 -3.06 -2.00 11.13
CA GLN A 156 -2.12 -2.24 12.22
C GLN A 156 -0.90 -1.30 12.14
N ILE A 157 -0.35 -1.08 10.95
CA ILE A 157 0.75 -0.13 10.72
C ILE A 157 0.33 1.30 11.10
N ASP A 158 -0.87 1.74 10.70
CA ASP A 158 -1.37 3.07 11.04
C ASP A 158 -1.67 3.23 12.54
N ARG A 159 -2.12 2.17 13.24
CA ARG A 159 -2.18 2.17 14.72
C ARG A 159 -0.81 2.33 15.38
N ILE A 160 0.21 1.63 14.89
CA ILE A 160 1.59 1.73 15.41
C ILE A 160 2.16 3.13 15.12
N ARG A 161 1.99 3.62 13.89
CA ARG A 161 2.39 4.99 13.48
C ARG A 161 1.71 6.07 14.34
N TYR A 162 0.43 5.89 14.68
CA TYR A 162 -0.28 6.80 15.58
C TYR A 162 0.33 6.82 16.97
N ALA A 163 0.59 5.64 17.57
CA ALA A 163 1.24 5.55 18.88
C ALA A 163 2.65 6.16 18.90
N VAL A 164 3.46 5.91 17.85
CA VAL A 164 4.78 6.55 17.68
C VAL A 164 4.65 8.07 17.56
N LYS A 165 3.67 8.58 16.80
CA LYS A 165 3.42 10.03 16.69
C LYS A 165 3.02 10.66 18.02
N THR A 166 2.20 9.98 18.83
CA THR A 166 1.89 10.44 20.20
C THR A 166 3.15 10.49 21.07
N GLN A 167 4.06 9.54 20.93
CA GLN A 167 5.31 9.54 21.69
C GLN A 167 6.29 10.63 21.23
N GLU A 168 6.34 10.92 19.92
CA GLU A 168 7.06 12.07 19.34
C GLU A 168 6.52 13.40 19.89
N GLU A 169 5.19 13.56 19.90
CA GLU A 169 4.51 14.76 20.44
C GLU A 169 4.69 14.94 21.94
N LEU A 170 4.79 13.86 22.71
CA LEU A 170 5.13 13.89 24.13
C LEU A 170 6.60 14.24 24.37
N ASN A 171 7.53 13.66 23.61
CA ASN A 171 8.96 14.00 23.68
C ASN A 171 9.18 15.49 23.38
N GLN A 172 8.56 16.04 22.33
CA GLN A 172 8.63 17.48 22.04
C GLN A 172 8.02 18.37 23.14
N GLN A 173 7.02 17.88 23.88
CA GLN A 173 6.48 18.61 25.03
C GLN A 173 7.44 18.56 26.22
N ILE A 174 8.04 17.40 26.51
CA ILE A 174 9.09 17.24 27.53
C ILE A 174 10.28 18.14 27.21
N GLU A 175 10.72 18.21 25.94
CA GLU A 175 11.80 19.08 25.52
C GLU A 175 11.45 20.56 25.69
N LYS A 176 10.25 21.00 25.29
CA LYS A 176 9.77 22.37 25.51
C LYS A 176 9.63 22.72 27.00
N ILE A 177 9.34 21.75 27.86
CA ILE A 177 9.34 21.91 29.32
C ILE A 177 10.78 22.04 29.85
N ASN A 178 11.72 21.21 29.36
CA ASN A 178 13.13 21.24 29.74
C ASN A 178 13.83 22.53 29.27
N GLN A 179 13.55 23.02 28.06
CA GLN A 179 14.05 24.30 27.56
C GLN A 179 13.52 25.47 28.43
N LYS A 180 12.23 25.44 28.82
CA LYS A 180 11.65 26.42 29.74
C LYS A 180 12.26 26.34 31.14
N SER A 181 12.45 25.15 31.70
CA SER A 181 13.04 24.99 33.03
C SER A 181 14.52 25.36 33.05
N ALA A 182 15.27 25.06 31.97
CA ALA A 182 16.64 25.52 31.78
C ALA A 182 16.74 27.05 31.71
N LEU A 183 15.88 27.71 30.93
CA LEU A 183 15.81 29.18 30.87
C LEU A 183 15.44 29.78 32.24
N ILE A 184 14.49 29.19 32.97
CA ILE A 184 14.13 29.63 34.33
C ILE A 184 15.31 29.45 35.29
N ASN A 185 16.00 28.31 35.27
CA ASN A 185 17.17 28.04 36.10
C ASN A 185 18.36 28.95 35.74
N GLN A 186 18.56 29.28 34.46
CA GLN A 186 19.57 30.24 34.01
C GLN A 186 19.21 31.67 34.46
N MET A 187 17.93 32.06 34.40
CA MET A 187 17.44 33.33 34.94
C MET A 187 17.49 33.41 36.47
N LEU A 188 17.40 32.28 37.18
CA LEU A 188 17.62 32.21 38.62
C LEU A 188 19.11 32.34 38.95
N LYS A 189 20.00 31.55 38.31
CA LYS A 189 21.45 31.67 38.48
C LYS A 189 22.03 33.04 38.09
N GLN A 190 21.38 33.77 37.17
CA GLN A 190 21.81 35.12 36.77
C GLN A 190 21.11 36.25 37.57
N ARG A 191 20.33 35.93 38.61
CA ARG A 191 19.91 36.93 39.61
C ARG A 191 21.01 37.09 40.64
N LEU A 192 21.62 38.26 40.63
CA LEU A 192 22.46 38.75 41.72
C LEU A 192 21.65 38.64 43.02
N ASP A 193 22.22 38.06 44.08
CA ASP A 193 21.46 37.74 45.29
C ASP A 193 21.27 38.97 46.18
N ILE A 194 20.30 39.81 45.79
CA ILE A 194 20.05 41.15 46.34
C ILE A 194 19.91 41.12 47.87
N SER A 195 19.32 40.05 48.42
CA SER A 195 19.14 39.87 49.87
C SER A 195 20.47 39.68 50.60
N ALA A 196 21.41 38.92 50.02
CA ALA A 196 22.75 38.74 50.58
C ALA A 196 23.53 40.06 50.57
N ILE A 197 23.54 40.78 49.44
CA ILE A 197 24.27 42.05 49.30
C ILE A 197 23.70 43.14 50.23
N LEU A 198 22.37 43.24 50.39
CA LEU A 198 21.81 44.18 51.37
C LEU A 198 22.14 43.78 52.81
N LYS A 199 22.20 42.48 53.13
CA LYS A 199 22.55 42.00 54.47
C LYS A 199 24.02 42.25 54.80
N GLU A 200 24.93 42.04 53.84
CA GLU A 200 26.34 42.42 53.99
C GLU A 200 26.49 43.93 54.13
N LEU A 201 25.87 44.73 53.25
CA LEU A 201 25.91 46.18 53.33
C LEU A 201 25.41 46.69 54.70
N ALA A 202 24.32 46.12 55.22
CA ALA A 202 23.79 46.44 56.55
C ALA A 202 24.76 46.09 57.69
N SER A 203 25.63 45.08 57.52
CA SER A 203 26.68 44.73 58.49
C SER A 203 27.97 45.56 58.39
N LEU A 204 28.15 46.29 57.27
CA LEU A 204 29.33 47.13 57.01
C LEU A 204 29.09 48.62 57.30
N ILE A 205 27.86 49.04 57.56
CA ILE A 205 27.50 50.42 57.92
C ILE A 205 27.86 50.66 59.41
N PRO A 206 28.75 51.61 59.74
CA PRO A 206 29.02 52.01 61.11
C PRO A 206 27.77 52.59 61.80
N PRO A 207 27.58 52.39 63.12
CA PRO A 207 26.40 52.87 63.84
C PRO A 207 26.22 54.40 63.84
N GLU A 208 27.26 55.15 63.49
CA GLU A 208 27.25 56.61 63.32
C GLU A 208 26.61 57.08 61.99
N ILE A 209 26.36 56.17 61.04
CA ILE A 209 25.86 56.48 59.68
C ILE A 209 24.40 56.03 59.51
N LEU A 210 23.51 56.99 59.29
CA LEU A 210 22.12 56.76 58.92
C LEU A 210 21.96 56.80 57.40
N VAL A 211 21.61 55.68 56.76
CA VAL A 211 21.26 55.65 55.32
C VAL A 211 19.86 56.21 55.11
N GLU A 212 19.75 57.27 54.30
CA GLU A 212 18.48 57.91 53.96
C GLU A 212 17.87 57.35 52.67
N GLU A 213 18.70 56.98 51.69
CA GLU A 213 18.23 56.46 50.41
C GLU A 213 19.23 55.46 49.79
N PHE A 214 18.72 54.33 49.32
CA PHE A 214 19.46 53.32 48.55
C PHE A 214 18.83 53.14 47.17
N ARG A 215 19.63 53.20 46.11
CA ARG A 215 19.20 52.93 44.72
C ARG A 215 20.17 51.99 44.02
N MET A 216 19.64 51.02 43.28
CA MET A 216 20.43 50.11 42.44
C MET A 216 19.79 49.94 41.07
N GLY A 217 20.58 49.90 40.00
CA GLY A 217 20.09 49.74 38.62
C GLY A 217 21.09 49.10 37.66
N GLN A 218 20.59 48.52 36.57
CA GLN A 218 21.39 47.94 35.48
C GLN A 218 21.75 48.98 34.41
N VAL A 219 22.99 48.94 33.93
CA VAL A 219 23.45 49.76 32.80
C VAL A 219 23.23 49.00 31.49
N LYS A 220 22.42 49.53 30.56
CA LYS A 220 22.21 48.92 29.23
C LYS A 220 23.36 49.26 28.29
N SER A 221 23.88 48.26 27.58
CA SER A 221 24.81 48.43 26.46
C SER A 221 24.06 48.34 25.12
N THR A 222 23.96 49.44 24.40
CA THR A 222 23.33 49.49 23.06
C THR A 222 24.26 48.95 21.98
N ILE A 223 23.75 48.11 21.08
CA ILE A 223 24.41 47.75 19.81
C ILE A 223 23.37 47.86 18.70
N SER A 224 23.73 48.56 17.63
CA SER A 224 22.89 48.70 16.43
C SER A 224 23.20 47.56 15.45
N GLN A 225 22.17 46.98 14.84
CA GLN A 225 22.32 46.19 13.61
C GLN A 225 21.89 47.06 12.42
N VAL A 226 22.65 46.98 11.33
CA VAL A 226 22.27 47.50 10.01
C VAL A 226 22.29 46.31 9.06
N GLY A 227 21.14 45.98 8.48
CA GLY A 227 21.02 45.00 7.41
C GLY A 227 20.99 45.70 6.04
N GLY A 228 21.34 44.98 4.99
CA GLY A 228 21.24 45.43 3.61
C GLY A 228 21.24 44.24 2.66
N GLU A 229 20.21 44.15 1.82
CA GLU A 229 20.07 43.16 0.74
C GLU A 229 20.19 43.87 -0.61
N MET A 230 20.75 43.21 -1.64
CA MET A 230 20.26 43.19 -3.04
C MET A 230 21.21 42.42 -3.99
N SER A 231 20.59 41.68 -4.94
CA SER A 231 20.90 41.48 -6.39
C SER A 231 22.35 41.59 -6.94
N GLN A 232 22.85 40.90 -8.00
CA GLN A 232 22.35 40.02 -9.09
C GLN A 232 23.61 39.48 -9.88
N GLU A 233 23.67 38.54 -10.85
CA GLU A 233 22.73 37.64 -11.57
C GLU A 233 23.47 36.42 -12.26
N MET A 234 22.74 35.32 -12.52
CA MET A 234 22.84 34.24 -13.55
C MET A 234 24.18 33.81 -14.26
N HIS A 235 24.68 32.61 -13.89
CA HIS A 235 24.95 31.38 -14.69
C HIS A 235 25.53 31.38 -16.13
N PRO A 236 26.35 30.36 -16.56
CA PRO A 236 26.02 28.91 -16.47
C PRO A 236 27.14 27.94 -15.98
N ALA A 237 26.86 26.64 -16.10
CA ALA A 237 27.46 25.46 -15.44
C ALA A 237 28.34 24.62 -16.42
N PRO A 238 28.89 23.40 -16.11
CA PRO A 238 28.54 22.48 -15.01
C PRO A 238 29.69 21.67 -14.33
N ASP A 239 29.26 20.70 -13.52
CA ASP A 239 29.91 19.45 -13.05
C ASP A 239 30.58 19.38 -11.67
N PHE A 240 30.38 18.22 -11.03
CA PHE A 240 30.87 17.72 -9.73
C PHE A 240 30.47 18.46 -8.44
N GLU A 241 29.44 17.92 -7.74
CA GLU A 241 29.32 18.01 -6.28
C GLU A 241 29.33 16.62 -5.63
N MET A 242 30.04 16.49 -4.51
CA MET A 242 30.02 15.33 -3.63
C MET A 242 30.31 15.77 -2.19
N SER A 243 29.58 15.19 -1.23
CA SER A 243 29.80 15.23 0.23
C SER A 243 29.32 16.45 1.06
N ALA A 244 28.55 16.09 2.08
CA ALA A 244 28.59 16.59 3.47
C ALA A 244 28.19 18.04 3.78
N SER A 245 26.94 18.22 4.25
CA SER A 245 26.53 19.39 5.04
C SER A 245 26.97 19.26 6.51
N GLY A 246 28.02 19.99 6.90
CA GLY A 246 28.36 20.21 8.30
C GLY A 246 27.66 21.46 8.88
N ARG A 247 27.00 21.32 10.03
CA ARG A 247 26.53 22.46 10.85
C ARG A 247 27.15 22.40 12.24
N SER A 248 27.79 23.49 12.62
CA SER A 248 28.12 23.90 13.99
C SER A 248 27.73 25.38 14.04
N GLU A 249 26.77 25.82 14.85
CA GLU A 249 26.90 25.98 16.30
C GLU A 249 28.15 26.80 16.65
N GLY A 250 27.92 28.05 17.07
CA GLY A 250 28.92 28.99 17.56
C GLY A 250 28.38 29.66 18.81
N ASP A 251 29.00 29.35 19.96
CA ASP A 251 28.53 29.79 21.28
C ASP A 251 28.65 31.30 21.50
N ALA A 252 27.51 31.94 21.74
CA ALA A 252 27.44 33.34 22.13
C ALA A 252 27.62 33.50 23.65
N VAL A 253 28.87 33.63 24.11
CA VAL A 253 29.21 33.81 25.53
C VAL A 253 28.40 34.96 26.18
N PRO A 254 27.63 34.71 27.26
CA PRO A 254 26.77 35.73 27.85
C PRO A 254 27.57 36.78 28.63
N ARG A 255 27.55 38.03 28.15
CA ARG A 255 28.26 39.16 28.75
C ARG A 255 27.75 39.48 30.16
N GLN A 256 28.67 39.64 31.12
CA GLN A 256 28.37 40.08 32.48
C GLN A 256 27.63 41.44 32.50
N LYS A 257 26.56 41.53 33.30
CA LYS A 257 25.77 42.75 33.49
C LYS A 257 26.39 43.60 34.59
N LYS A 258 26.74 44.86 34.29
CA LYS A 258 27.22 45.82 35.29
C LYS A 258 26.05 46.50 35.98
N TYR A 259 26.11 46.57 37.32
CA TYR A 259 25.14 47.27 38.15
C TYR A 259 25.77 48.53 38.73
N ARG A 260 24.97 49.56 38.99
CA ARG A 260 25.39 50.75 39.73
C ARG A 260 24.55 50.91 41.00
N MET A 261 25.22 51.18 42.11
CA MET A 261 24.67 51.45 43.42
C MET A 261 24.87 52.94 43.75
N GLN A 262 23.87 53.56 44.36
CA GLN A 262 23.96 54.92 44.92
C GLN A 262 23.33 54.91 46.31
N ILE A 263 24.08 55.43 47.28
CA ILE A 263 23.69 55.57 48.69
C ILE A 263 23.72 57.07 49.03
N LYS A 264 22.66 57.56 49.65
CA LYS A 264 22.67 58.84 50.38
C LYS A 264 22.58 58.54 51.86
N ALA A 265 23.44 59.16 52.65
CA ALA A 265 23.49 58.92 54.08
C ALA A 265 23.85 60.21 54.84
N SER A 266 23.53 60.20 56.13
CA SER A 266 23.77 61.30 57.05
C SER A 266 24.54 60.79 58.27
N ILE A 267 25.54 61.55 58.72
CA ILE A 267 26.39 61.23 59.86
C ILE A 267 26.29 62.34 60.90
N PHE A 268 26.22 61.97 62.19
CA PHE A 268 26.12 62.91 63.31
C PHE A 268 27.45 62.94 64.10
N ALA A 269 28.35 63.84 63.68
CA ALA A 269 29.72 63.95 64.22
C ALA A 269 30.26 65.38 64.02
N ASP A 270 31.54 65.62 64.31
CA ASP A 270 32.30 66.78 63.83
C ASP A 270 32.81 66.57 62.39
N TYR A 271 33.20 67.62 61.66
CA TYR A 271 33.57 67.51 60.25
C TYR A 271 34.78 66.58 60.00
N GLU A 272 35.80 66.67 60.85
CA GLU A 272 37.01 65.84 60.79
C GLU A 272 36.66 64.37 61.03
N ARG A 273 35.92 64.08 62.11
CA ARG A 273 35.48 62.72 62.47
C ARG A 273 34.49 62.13 61.44
N ALA A 274 33.62 62.96 60.87
CA ALA A 274 32.74 62.57 59.77
C ALA A 274 33.54 62.18 58.52
N THR A 275 34.58 62.96 58.18
CA THR A 275 35.46 62.66 57.04
C THR A 275 36.26 61.38 57.27
N GLU A 276 36.78 61.17 58.49
CA GLU A 276 37.50 59.96 58.89
C GLU A 276 36.61 58.71 58.79
N VAL A 277 35.39 58.74 59.35
CA VAL A 277 34.45 57.60 59.32
C VAL A 277 33.98 57.30 57.89
N VAL A 278 33.77 58.33 57.05
CA VAL A 278 33.40 58.14 55.63
C VAL A 278 34.53 57.52 54.81
N GLU A 279 35.80 57.89 55.06
CA GLU A 279 36.95 57.25 54.41
C GLU A 279 37.30 55.86 54.99
N GLN A 280 37.01 55.60 56.25
CA GLN A 280 37.06 54.23 56.80
C GLN A 280 36.00 53.34 56.14
N PHE A 281 34.75 53.80 56.06
CA PHE A 281 33.65 53.11 55.37
C PHE A 281 33.98 52.86 53.89
N ARG A 282 34.62 53.81 53.22
CA ARG A 282 35.15 53.65 51.86
C ARG A 282 36.11 52.46 51.74
N ARG A 283 37.15 52.42 52.57
CA ARG A 283 38.18 51.36 52.54
C ARG A 283 37.57 49.98 52.81
N VAL A 284 36.61 49.90 53.74
CA VAL A 284 35.87 48.67 54.06
C VAL A 284 35.03 48.18 52.86
N LEU A 285 34.53 49.08 52.00
CA LEU A 285 33.85 48.70 50.76
C LEU A 285 34.83 48.33 49.64
N GLU A 286 35.98 49.01 49.53
CA GLU A 286 37.01 48.75 48.50
C GLU A 286 37.72 47.39 48.72
N ASP A 287 37.97 46.99 49.98
CA ASP A 287 38.57 45.70 50.36
C ASP A 287 37.74 44.48 49.91
N ARG A 288 36.41 44.62 49.81
CA ARG A 288 35.49 43.51 49.51
C ARG A 288 35.38 43.12 48.04
N GLY A 289 36.10 43.79 47.13
CA GLY A 289 36.30 43.35 45.74
C GLY A 289 35.10 43.40 44.78
N TYR A 290 33.86 43.26 45.28
CA TYR A 290 32.61 43.37 44.50
C TYR A 290 32.27 44.82 44.13
N PHE A 291 32.67 45.78 44.96
CA PHE A 291 32.48 47.22 44.75
C PHE A 291 33.72 47.81 44.06
N LYS A 292 33.53 48.51 42.93
CA LYS A 292 34.59 49.20 42.19
C LYS A 292 34.16 50.62 41.81
N ASN A 293 35.12 51.47 41.44
CA ASN A 293 34.89 52.87 41.05
C ASN A 293 34.11 53.70 42.10
N ILE A 294 34.42 53.54 43.40
CA ILE A 294 33.72 54.25 44.48
C ILE A 294 34.02 55.75 44.44
N LYS A 295 32.96 56.54 44.24
CA LYS A 295 32.99 58.01 44.22
C LYS A 295 32.18 58.55 45.39
N ILE A 296 32.83 59.34 46.23
CA ILE A 296 32.20 60.00 47.38
C ILE A 296 32.06 61.50 47.08
N LYS A 297 30.88 62.03 47.36
CA LYS A 297 30.61 63.47 47.46
C LYS A 297 30.63 63.82 48.95
N PRO A 298 31.68 64.51 49.44
CA PRO A 298 31.80 64.85 50.86
C PRO A 298 30.70 65.84 51.29
N PRO A 299 30.44 65.97 52.61
CA PRO A 299 29.51 66.97 53.12
C PRO A 299 29.99 68.40 52.83
N GLU A 300 29.03 69.34 52.80
CA GLU A 300 29.30 70.74 52.49
C GLU A 300 30.26 71.40 53.50
N LEU A 301 31.19 72.20 52.98
CA LEU A 301 32.24 72.89 53.74
C LEU A 301 31.70 74.18 54.35
N GLU A 302 31.90 74.36 55.66
CA GLU A 302 31.48 75.54 56.42
C GLU A 302 32.67 76.25 57.09
N LYS A 303 32.43 77.46 57.61
CA LYS A 303 33.47 78.26 58.27
C LYS A 303 33.95 77.60 59.56
N ILE A 304 35.26 77.47 59.66
CA ILE A 304 35.99 76.90 60.80
C ILE A 304 36.00 77.88 61.98
N SER A 305 35.73 77.36 63.18
CA SER A 305 35.86 78.10 64.46
C SER A 305 36.26 77.11 65.56
N PRO A 306 37.44 77.25 66.20
CA PRO A 306 37.89 76.31 67.21
C PRO A 306 37.05 76.40 68.49
N LEU A 307 36.60 75.24 69.00
CA LEU A 307 35.97 75.12 70.31
C LEU A 307 36.98 74.64 71.36
N GLY A 308 36.75 75.03 72.62
CA GLY A 308 37.73 74.88 73.72
C GLY A 308 38.02 73.42 74.09
N ALA A 309 39.27 73.14 74.43
CA ALA A 309 39.76 71.79 74.66
C ALA A 309 39.21 71.16 75.96
N ASN A 310 38.72 69.92 75.87
CA ASN A 310 38.91 68.95 76.94
C ASN A 310 38.86 67.49 76.41
N VAL A 311 39.81 66.67 76.87
CA VAL A 311 39.93 65.21 76.66
C VAL A 311 39.84 64.69 75.21
N GLN A 312 41.00 64.34 74.63
CA GLN A 312 41.18 63.57 73.38
C GLN A 312 40.64 64.19 72.08
N GLY A 313 41.32 65.24 71.61
CA GLY A 313 41.17 65.80 70.27
C GLY A 313 40.75 67.27 70.28
N PHE A 314 41.22 68.04 69.30
CA PHE A 314 40.63 69.34 68.97
C PHE A 314 39.56 69.09 67.91
N SER A 315 38.37 69.69 68.03
CA SER A 315 37.41 69.75 66.92
C SER A 315 37.17 71.18 66.46
N LEU A 316 37.36 71.41 65.16
CA LEU A 316 37.32 72.72 64.52
C LEU A 316 35.92 73.14 64.02
N THR A 317 34.91 72.31 64.29
CA THR A 317 33.51 72.48 63.90
C THR A 317 32.59 71.82 64.94
N PRO A 318 31.35 72.27 65.14
CA PRO A 318 30.40 71.63 66.06
C PRO A 318 29.81 70.31 65.52
N VAL A 319 29.34 69.48 66.46
CA VAL A 319 28.66 68.21 66.20
C VAL A 319 27.30 68.49 65.58
N LYS A 320 27.06 68.00 64.37
CA LYS A 320 25.75 68.10 63.72
C LYS A 320 25.55 67.04 62.63
N LEU A 321 24.31 66.86 62.21
CA LEU A 321 23.94 66.01 61.08
C LEU A 321 24.53 66.60 59.78
N ARG A 322 25.42 65.88 59.11
CA ARG A 322 25.97 66.22 57.79
C ARG A 322 25.62 65.14 56.78
N LYS A 323 25.19 65.53 55.59
CA LYS A 323 24.80 64.60 54.50
C LYS A 323 25.96 64.34 53.56
N PHE A 324 26.11 63.10 53.10
CA PHE A 324 27.06 62.70 52.06
C PHE A 324 26.41 61.73 51.07
N SER A 325 27.06 61.51 49.93
CA SER A 325 26.57 60.57 48.90
C SER A 325 27.71 59.73 48.36
N LEU A 326 27.46 58.42 48.22
CA LEU A 326 28.41 57.42 47.74
C LEU A 326 27.82 56.73 46.51
N GLU A 327 28.56 56.74 45.41
CA GLU A 327 28.24 56.04 44.16
C GLU A 327 29.29 54.95 43.93
N ALA A 328 28.84 53.73 43.64
CA ALA A 328 29.73 52.58 43.42
C ALA A 328 29.23 51.71 42.26
N GLU A 329 30.14 51.04 41.56
CA GLU A 329 29.81 50.09 40.52
C GLU A 329 29.95 48.66 41.06
N LEU A 330 28.86 47.91 41.01
CA LEU A 330 28.77 46.52 41.42
C LEU A 330 29.11 45.64 40.21
N VAL A 331 30.23 44.93 40.32
CA VAL A 331 30.55 43.82 39.41
C VAL A 331 29.88 42.57 39.96
N GLY A 332 29.06 41.90 39.14
CA GLY A 332 28.46 40.63 39.55
C GLY A 332 29.56 39.60 39.83
N GLY A 333 29.53 39.02 41.03
CA GLY A 333 30.36 37.86 41.36
C GLY A 333 30.01 36.64 40.51
N GLU A 334 30.91 35.66 40.54
CA GLU A 334 30.73 34.32 39.95
C GLU A 334 29.92 33.41 40.90
#